data_AF-C9N1I2-F1
#
_entry.id   AF-C9N1I2-F1
#
_cell.length_a   1.000
_cell.length_b   1.000
_cell.length_c   1.000
_cell.angle_alpha   90.00
_cell.angle_beta   90.00
_cell.angle_gamma   90.00
#
_symmetry.space_group_name_H-M   'P 1'
#
loop_
_entity.id
_entity.type
_entity.pdbx_description
1 polymer ?
#
loop_
_entity_poly.entity_id
_entity_poly.type
_entity_poly.pdbx_seq_one_letter_code
_entity_poly.pdbx_strand_id
1 'polypeptide(L)'
;MNVFEFLPTLFKDLFLNEQVDIRVIYKKKENILAVSKKAVIFKNQKSYIYLIDKNNLVKEKEVFIGMDNGEKIEIFGMDIGEGMEIIGNPDDKIGNNVIVERRNIKDEEIEKRKKLERLERENEKLGNRMDENEREIIRLKRK
;
A
#
# COMPACT_ATOMS: atom_id res chain seq x y z
N MET A 1 -10.39 -0.64 31.85
CA MET A 1 -11.40 -1.70 31.64
C MET A 1 -10.92 -2.52 30.46
N ASN A 2 -10.53 -3.78 30.66
CA ASN A 2 -10.09 -4.66 29.57
C ASN A 2 -11.33 -5.37 29.03
N VAL A 3 -11.72 -5.07 27.78
CA VAL A 3 -12.87 -5.70 27.12
C VAL A 3 -12.31 -6.73 26.15
N PHE A 4 -12.62 -8.01 26.38
CA PHE A 4 -12.36 -9.07 25.40
C PHE A 4 -13.52 -9.09 24.42
N GLU A 5 -13.32 -8.48 23.24
CA GLU A 5 -14.27 -8.60 22.14
C GLU A 5 -13.86 -9.79 21.26
N PHE A 6 -14.69 -10.83 21.26
CA PHE A 6 -14.66 -11.86 20.22
C PHE A 6 -15.42 -11.30 19.02
N LEU A 7 -14.85 -11.38 17.81
CA LEU A 7 -15.57 -11.06 16.57
C LEU A 7 -16.52 -12.23 16.25
N PRO A 8 -17.81 -12.17 16.62
CA PRO A 8 -18.68 -13.37 16.66
C PRO A 8 -19.10 -13.82 15.26
N THR A 9 -18.90 -12.97 14.25
CA THR A 9 -19.33 -13.22 12.87
C THR A 9 -18.60 -14.38 12.19
N LEU A 10 -17.47 -14.85 12.75
CA LEU A 10 -16.72 -16.02 12.27
C LEU A 10 -17.13 -17.34 12.94
N PHE A 11 -17.99 -17.31 13.96
CA PHE A 11 -18.27 -18.48 14.81
C PHE A 11 -19.61 -19.16 14.55
N LYS A 12 -20.40 -18.70 13.57
CA LYS A 12 -21.74 -19.26 13.31
C LYS A 12 -21.74 -20.68 12.74
N ASP A 13 -20.64 -21.11 12.11
CA ASP A 13 -20.56 -22.37 11.36
C ASP A 13 -19.40 -23.28 11.80
N LEU A 14 -19.02 -23.25 13.08
CA LEU A 14 -17.88 -24.06 13.57
C LEU A 14 -18.29 -25.47 14.00
N PHE A 15 -17.47 -26.46 13.63
CA PHE A 15 -17.64 -27.86 13.99
C PHE A 15 -16.76 -28.28 15.19
N LEU A 16 -17.15 -29.35 15.86
CA LEU A 16 -16.36 -29.93 16.94
C LEU A 16 -14.99 -30.40 16.41
N ASN A 17 -13.91 -30.01 17.09
CA ASN A 17 -12.50 -30.23 16.72
C ASN A 17 -12.01 -29.46 15.48
N GLU A 18 -12.74 -28.46 15.01
CA GLU A 18 -12.25 -27.56 13.97
C GLU A 18 -11.17 -26.62 14.54
N GLN A 19 -10.03 -26.54 13.85
CA GLN A 19 -8.96 -25.63 14.22
C GLN A 19 -9.28 -24.23 13.67
N VAL A 20 -9.40 -23.25 14.55
CA VAL A 20 -9.77 -21.87 14.20
C VAL A 20 -8.74 -20.86 14.69
N ASP A 21 -8.56 -19.79 13.92
CA ASP A 21 -7.74 -18.66 14.33
C ASP A 21 -8.54 -17.71 15.24
N ILE A 22 -8.10 -17.56 16.48
CA ILE A 22 -8.69 -16.61 17.44
C ILE A 22 -7.88 -15.31 17.44
N ARG A 23 -8.53 -14.20 17.10
CA ARG A 23 -7.94 -12.86 17.24
C ARG A 23 -8.35 -12.25 18.59
N VAL A 24 -7.38 -12.04 19.47
CA VAL A 24 -7.60 -11.41 20.78
C VAL A 24 -7.13 -9.95 20.75
N ILE A 25 -8.06 -9.01 20.97
CA ILE A 25 -7.72 -7.58 21.10
C ILE A 25 -7.49 -7.28 22.59
N TYR A 26 -6.23 -7.38 23.02
CA TYR A 26 -5.88 -7.30 24.45
C TYR A 26 -5.82 -5.86 25.00
N LYS A 27 -5.41 -4.89 24.17
CA LYS A 27 -5.26 -3.48 24.57
C LYS A 27 -5.26 -2.57 23.35
N LYS A 28 -6.06 -1.49 23.40
CA LYS A 28 -5.97 -0.39 22.43
C LYS A 28 -4.93 0.60 22.92
N LYS A 29 -3.97 0.94 22.06
CA LYS A 29 -3.02 2.03 22.29
C LYS A 29 -3.38 3.17 21.34
N GLU A 30 -3.42 4.39 21.86
CA GLU A 30 -3.72 5.60 21.10
C GLU A 30 -2.48 6.49 21.06
N ASN A 31 -2.45 7.44 20.12
CA ASN A 31 -1.33 8.37 19.92
C ASN A 31 0.01 7.67 19.67
N ILE A 32 0.00 6.62 18.85
CA ILE A 32 1.20 5.91 18.39
C ILE A 32 1.65 6.44 17.04
N LEU A 33 2.96 6.50 16.83
CA LEU A 33 3.52 6.65 15.49
C LEU A 33 3.61 5.27 14.85
N ALA A 34 2.83 5.04 13.79
CA ALA A 34 2.85 3.79 13.06
C ALA A 34 3.17 4.06 11.59
N VAL A 35 4.15 3.33 11.07
CA VAL A 35 4.59 3.43 9.66
C VAL A 35 4.38 2.12 8.94
N SER A 36 4.38 2.15 7.61
CA SER A 36 4.41 0.93 6.80
C SER A 36 5.64 0.12 7.15
N LYS A 37 5.48 -1.21 7.30
CA LYS A 37 6.61 -2.12 7.52
C LYS A 37 7.72 -1.97 6.48
N LYS A 38 7.34 -1.66 5.23
CA LYS A 38 8.29 -1.46 4.12
C LYS A 38 9.13 -0.19 4.27
N ALA A 39 8.71 0.79 5.05
CA ALA A 39 9.42 2.04 5.26
C ALA A 39 10.60 1.88 6.25
N VAL A 40 10.58 0.84 7.07
CA VAL A 40 11.59 0.57 8.08
C VAL A 40 12.73 -0.20 7.44
N ILE A 41 13.95 0.28 7.65
CA ILE A 41 15.17 -0.33 7.14
C ILE A 41 15.97 -0.88 8.31
N PHE A 42 16.45 -2.11 8.18
CA PHE A 42 17.27 -2.76 9.18
C PHE A 42 18.74 -2.81 8.71
N LYS A 43 19.63 -2.16 9.47
CA LYS A 43 21.08 -2.12 9.20
C LYS A 43 21.82 -2.27 10.52
N ASN A 44 22.87 -3.08 10.57
CA ASN A 44 23.75 -3.19 11.74
C ASN A 44 22.99 -3.39 13.07
N GLN A 45 21.96 -4.26 13.07
CA GLN A 45 21.10 -4.54 14.22
C GLN A 45 20.26 -3.36 14.73
N LYS A 46 20.19 -2.29 13.96
CA LYS A 46 19.42 -1.07 14.26
C LYS A 46 18.36 -0.85 13.19
N SER A 47 17.30 -0.16 13.59
CA SER A 47 16.18 0.18 12.70
C SER A 47 16.23 1.66 12.35
N TYR A 48 15.94 1.96 11.10
CA TYR A 48 16.01 3.31 10.56
C TYR A 48 14.78 3.61 9.71
N ILE A 49 14.45 4.89 9.62
CA ILE A 49 13.54 5.44 8.61
C ILE A 49 14.27 6.56 7.87
N TYR A 50 13.77 6.86 6.68
CA TYR A 50 14.22 8.00 5.90
C TYR A 50 13.17 9.11 5.93
N LEU A 51 13.53 10.24 6.53
CA LEU A 51 12.73 11.45 6.56
C LEU A 51 13.06 12.31 5.33
N ILE A 52 12.06 13.04 4.83
CA ILE A 52 12.25 14.00 3.73
C ILE A 52 12.08 15.40 4.30
N ASP A 53 13.09 16.27 4.12
CA ASP A 53 12.98 17.65 4.53
C ASP A 53 12.33 18.55 3.46
N LYS A 54 12.13 19.82 3.79
CA LYS A 54 11.52 20.81 2.87
C LYS A 54 12.31 20.97 1.57
N ASN A 55 13.60 20.68 1.58
CA ASN A 55 14.50 20.79 0.43
C ASN A 55 14.60 19.47 -0.36
N ASN A 56 13.67 18.52 -0.14
CA ASN A 56 13.70 17.19 -0.75
C ASN A 56 14.91 16.33 -0.33
N LEU A 57 15.62 16.72 0.73
CA LEU A 57 16.81 15.99 1.17
C LEU A 57 16.41 14.87 2.13
N VAL A 58 16.91 13.68 1.86
CA VAL A 58 16.70 12.51 2.71
C VAL A 58 17.61 12.57 3.93
N LYS A 59 17.02 12.38 5.11
CA LYS A 59 17.74 12.25 6.38
C LYS A 59 17.46 10.88 7.00
N GLU A 60 18.51 10.12 7.24
CA GLU A 60 18.41 8.86 7.97
C GLU A 60 18.22 9.13 9.47
N LYS A 61 17.23 8.47 10.07
CA LYS A 61 16.93 8.59 11.50
C LYS A 61 16.79 7.21 12.12
N GLU A 62 17.56 6.96 13.17
CA GLU A 62 17.45 5.75 13.97
C GLU A 62 16.13 5.77 14.74
N VAL A 63 15.42 4.64 14.71
CA VAL A 63 14.16 4.43 15.41
C VAL A 63 14.20 3.09 16.14
N PHE A 64 13.39 3.00 17.19
CA PHE A 64 13.07 1.77 17.87
C PHE A 64 11.73 1.25 17.41
N ILE A 65 11.60 -0.07 17.40
CA ILE A 65 10.42 -0.78 16.90
C ILE A 65 9.56 -1.25 18.08
N GLY A 66 8.25 -0.99 17.98
CA GLY A 66 7.23 -1.43 18.92
C GLY A 66 6.39 -2.58 18.36
N MET A 67 5.08 -2.49 18.55
CA MET A 67 4.14 -3.50 18.04
C MET A 67 4.12 -3.56 16.51
N ASP A 68 4.23 -4.77 15.95
CA ASP A 68 4.05 -5.07 14.53
C ASP A 68 2.74 -5.84 14.36
N ASN A 69 1.85 -5.38 13.49
CA ASN A 69 0.58 -6.04 13.18
C ASN A 69 0.56 -6.76 11.82
N GLY A 70 1.72 -6.87 11.16
CA GLY A 70 1.91 -7.46 9.84
C GLY A 70 1.91 -6.45 8.70
N GLU A 71 1.18 -5.35 8.82
CA GLU A 71 1.11 -4.28 7.81
C GLU A 71 1.87 -3.02 8.22
N LYS A 72 1.68 -2.62 9.48
CA LYS A 72 2.24 -1.43 10.09
C LYS A 72 3.02 -1.79 11.33
N ILE A 73 4.07 -1.01 11.54
CA ILE A 73 4.96 -1.15 12.68
C ILE A 73 4.91 0.15 13.46
N GLU A 74 4.72 0.03 14.78
CA GLU A 74 4.90 1.12 15.71
C GLU A 74 6.38 1.50 15.80
N ILE A 75 6.67 2.80 15.76
CA ILE A 75 8.03 3.34 15.87
C ILE A 75 8.11 4.42 16.95
N PHE A 76 9.28 4.52 17.58
CA PHE A 76 9.59 5.58 18.54
C PHE A 76 11.06 5.98 18.42
N GLY A 77 11.38 7.22 18.74
CA GLY A 77 12.72 7.77 18.56
C GLY A 77 12.79 9.23 18.98
N MET A 78 14.00 9.77 19.06
CA MET A 78 14.18 11.20 19.27
C MET A 78 13.78 11.98 18.02
N ASP A 79 13.14 13.13 18.18
CA ASP A 79 12.79 14.05 17.08
C ASP A 79 11.97 13.42 15.94
N ILE A 80 11.13 12.43 16.25
CA ILE A 80 10.12 11.92 15.31
C ILE A 80 8.73 12.26 15.86
N GLY A 81 7.84 12.71 14.97
CA GLY A 81 6.52 13.19 15.34
C GLY A 81 5.53 13.10 14.19
N GLU A 82 4.27 13.35 14.50
CA GLU A 82 3.21 13.43 13.51
C GLU A 82 3.47 14.57 12.51
N GLY A 83 3.06 14.37 11.25
CA GLY A 83 3.21 15.36 10.18
C GLY A 83 4.59 15.36 9.49
N MET A 84 5.53 14.52 9.91
CA MET A 84 6.79 14.33 9.19
C MET A 84 6.62 13.46 7.95
N GLU A 85 7.26 13.85 6.85
CA GLU A 85 7.28 13.07 5.62
C GLU A 85 8.38 12.01 5.66
N ILE A 86 8.03 10.78 5.27
CA ILE A 86 8.94 9.65 5.20
C ILE A 86 8.91 8.97 3.83
N ILE A 87 9.96 8.23 3.50
CA ILE A 87 9.97 7.34 2.34
C ILE A 87 9.28 6.02 2.72
N GLY A 88 8.12 5.76 2.11
CA GLY A 88 7.28 4.61 2.46
C GLY A 88 7.78 3.25 1.96
N ASN A 89 8.66 3.23 0.96
CA ASN A 89 9.26 2.00 0.40
C ASN A 89 10.61 2.36 -0.25
N PRO A 90 11.67 2.53 0.56
CA PRO A 90 13.00 2.85 0.06
C PRO A 90 13.61 1.67 -0.70
N ASP A 91 14.32 1.96 -1.79
CA ASP A 91 15.17 1.01 -2.48
C ASP A 91 16.63 1.15 -2.04
N ASP A 92 17.51 0.37 -2.64
CA ASP A 92 18.95 0.35 -2.39
C ASP A 92 19.68 1.64 -2.78
N LYS A 93 19.05 2.51 -3.58
CA LYS A 93 19.60 3.81 -4.01
C LYS A 93 19.27 4.93 -3.02
N ILE A 94 18.31 4.72 -2.12
CA ILE A 94 17.96 5.71 -1.11
C ILE A 94 18.94 5.63 0.06
N GLY A 95 19.53 6.78 0.38
CA GLY A 95 20.45 6.95 1.50
C GLY A 95 20.41 8.36 2.06
N ASN A 96 21.22 8.59 3.09
CA ASN A 96 21.35 9.91 3.71
C ASN A 96 21.89 10.93 2.68
N ASN A 97 21.34 12.15 2.70
CA ASN A 97 21.65 13.25 1.77
C ASN A 97 21.31 13.00 0.29
N VAL A 98 20.52 11.98 -0.02
CA VAL A 98 19.95 11.81 -1.36
C VAL A 98 18.82 12.82 -1.57
N ILE A 99 18.74 13.42 -2.76
CA ILE A 99 17.62 14.28 -3.14
C ILE A 99 16.57 13.40 -3.82
N VAL A 100 15.32 13.52 -3.39
CA VAL A 100 14.19 12.74 -3.93
C VAL A 100 13.11 13.63 -4.50
N GLU A 101 12.41 13.16 -5.53
CA GLU A 101 11.24 13.87 -6.05
C GLU A 101 9.97 13.39 -5.34
N ARG A 102 9.12 14.33 -4.95
CA ARG A 102 7.79 14.04 -4.41
C ARG A 102 6.86 13.68 -5.55
N ARG A 103 6.28 12.48 -5.50
CA ARG A 103 5.22 12.10 -6.43
C ARG A 103 3.98 12.95 -6.18
N ASN A 104 3.49 13.64 -7.21
CA ASN A 104 2.20 14.32 -7.15
C ASN A 104 1.09 13.31 -7.48
N ILE A 105 0.49 12.73 -6.43
CA ILE A 105 -0.52 11.67 -6.55
C ILE A 105 -1.70 12.12 -7.43
N LYS A 106 -2.08 13.40 -7.37
CA LYS A 106 -3.20 13.94 -8.18
C LYS A 106 -2.89 13.88 -9.68
N ASP A 107 -1.67 14.22 -10.07
CA ASP A 107 -1.27 14.22 -11.47
C ASP A 107 -1.17 12.78 -12.00
N GLU A 108 -0.63 11.85 -11.19
CA GLU A 108 -0.59 10.43 -11.54
C GLU A 108 -1.98 9.82 -11.73
N GLU A 109 -2.95 10.15 -10.86
CA GLU A 109 -4.34 9.70 -11.01
C GLU A 109 -4.97 10.25 -12.30
N ILE A 110 -4.73 11.52 -12.62
CA ILE A 110 -5.20 12.14 -13.86
C ILE A 110 -4.59 11.44 -15.08
N GLU A 111 -3.30 11.14 -15.07
CA GLU A 111 -2.65 10.42 -16.17
C GLU A 111 -3.17 8.99 -16.33
N LYS A 112 -3.33 8.25 -15.23
CA LYS A 112 -3.90 6.90 -15.26
C LYS A 112 -5.31 6.91 -15.83
N ARG A 113 -6.15 7.86 -15.41
CA ARG A 113 -7.51 8.00 -15.94
C ARG A 113 -7.51 8.30 -17.45
N LYS A 114 -6.68 9.25 -17.89
CA LYS A 114 -6.53 9.55 -19.33
C LYS A 114 -6.06 8.35 -20.14
N LYS A 115 -5.16 7.52 -19.58
CA LYS A 115 -4.67 6.31 -20.23
C LYS A 115 -5.78 5.26 -20.35
N LEU A 116 -6.57 5.06 -19.29
CA LEU A 116 -7.72 4.16 -19.29
C LEU A 116 -8.76 4.58 -20.34
N GLU A 117 -9.15 5.85 -20.37
CA GLU A 117 -10.11 6.38 -21.36
C GLU A 117 -9.64 6.17 -22.81
N ARG A 118 -8.32 6.29 -23.08
CA ARG A 118 -7.78 6.01 -24.42
C ARG A 118 -7.89 4.53 -24.79
N LEU A 119 -7.56 3.63 -23.86
CA LEU A 119 -7.66 2.18 -24.06
C LEU A 119 -9.11 1.74 -24.27
N GLU A 120 -10.06 2.30 -23.54
CA GLU A 120 -11.49 2.03 -23.72
C GLU A 120 -11.96 2.41 -25.13
N ARG A 121 -11.58 3.60 -25.62
CA ARG A 121 -11.92 4.04 -26.99
C ARG A 121 -11.27 3.17 -28.06
N GLU A 122 -10.05 2.69 -27.82
CA GLU A 122 -9.36 1.80 -28.75
C GLU A 122 -10.01 0.42 -28.80
N ASN A 123 -10.38 -0.12 -27.64
CA ASN A 123 -11.13 -1.38 -27.53
C ASN A 123 -12.51 -1.29 -28.21
N GLU A 124 -13.22 -0.18 -28.06
CA GLU A 124 -14.51 0.03 -28.74
C GLU A 124 -14.35 0.02 -30.27
N LYS A 125 -13.32 0.70 -30.81
CA LYS A 125 -13.01 0.66 -32.25
C LYS A 125 -12.64 -0.73 -32.74
N LEU A 126 -11.89 -1.49 -31.94
CA LEU A 126 -11.55 -2.87 -32.24
C LEU A 126 -12.79 -3.77 -32.25
N GLY A 127 -13.68 -3.61 -31.27
CA GLY A 127 -14.96 -4.31 -31.23
C GLY A 127 -15.80 -4.05 -32.48
N ASN A 128 -15.98 -2.79 -32.87
CA ASN A 128 -16.72 -2.43 -34.08
C ASN A 128 -16.11 -3.05 -35.35
N ARG A 129 -14.77 -3.09 -35.45
CA ARG A 129 -14.07 -3.75 -36.56
C ARG A 129 -14.27 -5.26 -36.57
N MET A 130 -14.29 -5.89 -35.40
CA MET A 130 -14.58 -7.32 -35.28
C MET A 130 -16.00 -7.64 -35.76
N ASP A 131 -16.98 -6.83 -35.36
CA ASP A 131 -18.37 -7.00 -35.79
C ASP A 131 -18.53 -6.83 -37.31
N GLU A 132 -17.85 -5.86 -37.92
CA GLU A 132 -17.81 -5.68 -39.37
C GLU A 132 -17.21 -6.90 -40.07
N ASN A 133 -16.07 -7.39 -39.60
CA ASN A 133 -15.40 -8.56 -40.15
C ASN A 133 -16.28 -9.82 -40.01
N GLU A 134 -16.97 -10.01 -38.89
CA GLU A 134 -17.89 -11.14 -38.69
C GLU A 134 -19.05 -11.11 -39.70
N ARG A 135 -19.66 -9.94 -39.91
CA ARG A 135 -20.72 -9.76 -40.92
C ARG A 135 -20.23 -10.11 -42.32
N GLU A 136 -19.01 -9.69 -42.68
CA GLU A 136 -18.43 -9.99 -43.97
C GLU A 136 -18.13 -11.48 -44.15
N ILE A 137 -17.58 -12.14 -43.12
CA ILE A 137 -17.36 -13.60 -43.12
C ILE A 137 -18.68 -14.35 -43.31
N ILE A 138 -19.76 -13.96 -42.62
CA ILE A 138 -21.09 -14.57 -42.78
C ILE A 138 -21.61 -14.40 -44.21
N ARG A 139 -21.42 -13.22 -44.81
CA ARG A 139 -21.81 -12.96 -46.21
C ARG A 139 -21.04 -13.85 -47.19
N LEU A 140 -19.74 -14.02 -46.98
CA LEU A 140 -18.88 -14.85 -47.84
C LEU A 140 -19.23 -16.34 -47.72
N LYS A 141 -19.57 -16.85 -46.53
CA LYS A 141 -19.96 -18.25 -46.31
C LYS A 141 -21.33 -18.64 -46.90
N ARG A 142 -22.15 -17.67 -47.31
CA ARG A 142 -23.48 -17.90 -47.92
C ARG A 142 -23.45 -17.92 -49.46
N LYS A 143 -22.28 -17.70 -50.08
CA LYS A 143 -22.03 -17.96 -51.50
C LYS A 143 -21.54 -19.40 -51.68
#